data_AF-A0A955LU62-F1
#
_entry.id   AF-A0A955LU62-F1
#
_cell.length_a   1.000
_cell.length_b   1.000
_cell.length_c   1.000
_cell.angle_alpha   90.00
_cell.angle_beta   90.00
_cell.angle_gamma   90.00
#
_symmetry.space_group_name_H-M   'P 1'
#
loop_
_entity.id
_entity.type
_entity.pdbx_description
1 polymer ?
#
loop_
_entity_poly.entity_id
_entity_poly.type
_entity_poly.pdbx_seq_one_letter_code
_entity_poly.pdbx_strand_id
1 'polypeptide(L)'
;MTSSNDFVAHQFDDAEQQHEAISLGMWAFLITEVMFFGGLFLGYTIYRWQYPGAFIEGSHHLSIVLGCFNTVVLILSSLTMALAVHAAQLGKKRQITGFLVATLVLGSVFLGVKSFEYAHKFHEHMIPGPHFDSAHVSNKATEIFFSFYFAMTGMHAVHMIIGAAILIVLIL
;
A
#
# COMPACT_ATOMS: atom_id res chain seq x y z
N MET A 1 10.95 -37.13 -25.20
CA MET A 1 10.59 -35.72 -24.97
C MET A 1 9.64 -35.71 -23.80
N THR A 2 10.18 -35.41 -22.62
CA THR A 2 9.48 -35.52 -21.33
C THR A 2 8.39 -34.47 -21.24
N SER A 3 7.13 -34.93 -21.14
CA SER A 3 5.96 -34.11 -20.82
C SER A 3 6.17 -33.44 -19.45
N SER A 4 6.51 -32.15 -19.46
CA SER A 4 6.22 -31.29 -18.30
C SER A 4 4.71 -31.31 -18.13
N ASN A 5 4.26 -31.75 -16.95
CA ASN A 5 2.85 -31.78 -16.60
C ASN A 5 2.41 -30.34 -16.34
N ASP A 6 2.27 -29.54 -17.39
CA ASP A 6 1.81 -28.17 -17.29
C ASP A 6 0.33 -28.22 -16.89
N PHE A 7 0.04 -27.81 -15.66
CA PHE A 7 -1.31 -27.74 -15.15
C PHE A 7 -2.08 -26.66 -15.92
N VAL A 8 -2.92 -27.09 -16.86
CA VAL A 8 -3.86 -26.25 -17.58
C VAL A 8 -5.21 -26.36 -16.88
N ALA A 9 -5.73 -25.24 -16.38
CA ALA A 9 -7.05 -25.21 -15.78
C ALA A 9 -8.12 -25.44 -16.86
N HIS A 10 -9.23 -26.11 -16.52
CA HIS A 10 -10.25 -26.57 -17.48
C HIS A 10 -10.87 -25.48 -18.37
N GLN A 11 -10.76 -24.20 -17.98
CA GLN A 11 -11.25 -23.06 -18.73
C GLN A 11 -10.29 -22.57 -19.82
N PHE A 12 -9.07 -23.11 -19.92
CA PHE A 12 -8.06 -22.74 -20.90
C PHE A 12 -7.78 -23.91 -21.84
N ASP A 13 -7.53 -23.60 -23.10
CA ASP A 13 -7.24 -24.57 -24.15
C ASP A 13 -5.78 -25.05 -24.08
N ASP A 14 -4.85 -24.15 -23.69
CA ASP A 14 -3.42 -24.45 -23.54
C ASP A 14 -2.74 -23.59 -22.45
N ALA A 15 -1.49 -23.93 -22.14
CA ALA A 15 -0.70 -23.24 -21.11
C ALA A 15 -0.24 -21.82 -21.52
N GLU A 16 -0.14 -21.54 -22.80
CA GLU A 16 0.27 -20.23 -23.34
C GLU A 16 -0.88 -19.24 -23.16
N GLN A 17 -2.10 -19.62 -23.58
CA GLN A 17 -3.33 -18.88 -23.38
C GLN A 17 -3.59 -18.64 -21.87
N GLN A 18 -3.34 -19.64 -21.01
CA GLN A 18 -3.44 -19.46 -19.56
C GLN A 18 -2.48 -18.38 -19.05
N HIS A 19 -1.22 -18.38 -19.51
CA HIS A 19 -0.22 -17.39 -19.10
C HIS A 19 -0.57 -15.97 -19.59
N GLU A 20 -1.00 -15.85 -20.85
CA GLU A 20 -1.43 -14.58 -21.43
C GLU A 20 -2.64 -14.01 -20.70
N ALA A 21 -3.65 -14.84 -20.41
CA ALA A 21 -4.85 -14.42 -19.69
C ALA A 21 -4.52 -13.94 -18.27
N ILE A 22 -3.63 -14.63 -17.55
CA ILE A 22 -3.17 -14.21 -16.21
C ILE A 22 -2.42 -12.88 -16.29
N SER A 23 -1.51 -12.71 -17.26
CA SER A 23 -0.74 -11.48 -17.45
C SER A 23 -1.65 -10.29 -17.77
N LEU A 24 -2.59 -10.47 -18.72
CA LEU A 24 -3.58 -9.46 -19.07
C LEU A 24 -4.48 -9.11 -17.89
N GLY A 25 -4.93 -10.10 -17.12
CA GLY A 25 -5.71 -9.89 -15.90
C GLY A 25 -4.97 -9.05 -14.86
N MET A 26 -3.69 -9.35 -14.63
CA MET A 26 -2.84 -8.56 -13.72
C MET A 26 -2.64 -7.13 -14.20
N TRP A 27 -2.39 -6.91 -15.49
CA TRP A 27 -2.27 -5.56 -16.05
C TRP A 27 -3.57 -4.76 -15.95
N ALA A 28 -4.71 -5.38 -16.28
CA ALA A 28 -6.01 -4.74 -16.14
C ALA A 28 -6.28 -4.34 -14.68
N PHE A 29 -6.02 -5.24 -13.73
CA PHE A 29 -6.12 -4.96 -12.30
C PHE A 29 -5.21 -3.78 -11.87
N LEU A 30 -3.94 -3.79 -12.27
CA LEU A 30 -3.01 -2.69 -11.94
C LEU A 30 -3.46 -1.34 -12.50
N ILE A 31 -4.01 -1.31 -13.72
CA ILE A 31 -4.55 -0.07 -14.31
C ILE A 31 -5.74 0.44 -13.50
N THR A 32 -6.65 -0.44 -13.08
CA THR A 32 -7.80 -0.03 -12.26
C THR A 32 -7.36 0.55 -10.91
N GLU A 33 -6.33 -0.02 -10.29
CA GLU A 33 -5.74 0.51 -9.05
C GLU A 33 -5.10 1.89 -9.26
N VAL A 34 -4.36 2.08 -10.35
CA VAL A 34 -3.79 3.38 -10.71
C VAL A 34 -4.89 4.44 -10.92
N MET A 35 -5.99 4.07 -11.57
CA MET A 35 -7.13 4.98 -11.75
C MET A 35 -7.83 5.30 -10.43
N PHE A 36 -8.01 4.30 -9.56
CA PHE A 36 -8.61 4.45 -8.24
C PHE A 36 -7.81 5.44 -7.37
N PHE A 37 -6.51 5.22 -7.20
CA PHE A 37 -5.64 6.14 -6.46
C PHE A 37 -5.46 7.48 -7.18
N GLY A 38 -5.44 7.48 -8.53
CA GLY A 38 -5.35 8.69 -9.34
C GLY A 38 -6.48 9.68 -9.07
N GLY A 39 -7.72 9.19 -8.92
CA GLY A 39 -8.86 10.02 -8.53
C GLY A 39 -8.71 10.66 -7.15
N LEU A 40 -8.20 9.89 -6.17
CA LEU A 40 -7.94 10.40 -4.82
C LEU A 40 -6.85 11.48 -4.81
N PHE A 41 -5.76 11.28 -5.56
CA PHE A 41 -4.69 12.27 -5.70
C PHE A 41 -5.13 13.53 -6.43
N LEU A 42 -5.99 13.40 -7.46
CA LEU A 42 -6.59 14.54 -8.14
C LEU A 42 -7.45 15.36 -7.18
N GLY A 43 -8.30 14.71 -6.39
CA GLY A 43 -9.09 15.35 -5.34
C GLY A 43 -8.20 16.10 -4.34
N TYR A 44 -7.18 15.44 -3.79
CA TYR A 44 -6.21 16.06 -2.90
C TYR A 44 -5.55 17.30 -3.51
N THR A 45 -5.18 17.24 -4.80
CA THR A 45 -4.51 18.35 -5.51
C THR A 45 -5.44 19.55 -5.69
N ILE A 46 -6.70 19.31 -6.06
CA ILE A 46 -7.70 20.37 -6.21
C ILE A 46 -7.94 21.08 -4.88
N TYR A 47 -8.14 20.34 -3.79
CA TYR A 47 -8.36 20.92 -2.46
C TYR A 47 -7.11 21.61 -1.90
N ARG A 48 -5.91 21.11 -2.22
CA ARG A 48 -4.65 21.78 -1.90
C ARG A 48 -4.53 23.14 -2.59
N TRP A 49 -5.00 23.26 -3.82
CA TRP A 49 -5.00 24.52 -4.56
C TRP A 49 -6.05 25.49 -4.02
N GLN A 50 -7.24 25.00 -3.65
CA GLN A 50 -8.33 25.84 -3.15
C GLN A 50 -8.11 26.34 -1.71
N TYR A 51 -7.48 25.53 -0.85
CA TYR A 51 -7.27 25.85 0.56
C TYR A 51 -5.79 25.74 0.99
N PRO A 52 -4.90 26.57 0.41
CA PRO A 52 -3.47 26.46 0.65
C PRO A 52 -3.08 26.67 2.12
N GLY A 53 -3.73 27.62 2.83
CA GLY A 53 -3.43 27.90 4.24
C GLY A 53 -3.71 26.71 5.16
N ALA A 54 -4.84 26.03 4.96
CA ALA A 54 -5.23 24.85 5.76
C ALA A 54 -4.36 23.62 5.46
N PHE A 55 -3.92 23.45 4.20
CA PHE A 55 -3.03 22.35 3.82
C PHE A 55 -1.59 22.55 4.34
N ILE A 56 -1.13 23.79 4.45
CA ILE A 56 0.15 24.11 5.08
C ILE A 56 0.08 23.81 6.58
N GLU A 57 -0.95 24.32 7.28
CA GLU A 57 -1.18 24.05 8.70
C GLU A 57 -1.26 22.54 8.98
N GLY A 58 -2.09 21.81 8.22
CA GLY A 58 -2.22 20.35 8.34
C GLY A 58 -0.90 19.60 8.11
N SER A 59 -0.03 20.09 7.22
CA SER A 59 1.27 19.44 6.96
C SER A 59 2.26 19.54 8.11
N HIS A 60 2.17 20.58 8.94
CA HIS A 60 3.03 20.74 10.13
C HIS A 60 2.73 19.70 11.22
N HIS A 61 1.54 19.10 11.19
CA HIS A 61 1.16 18.01 12.10
C HIS A 61 1.65 16.64 11.65
N LEU A 62 2.37 16.53 10.53
CA LEU A 62 2.96 15.28 10.06
C LEU A 62 4.45 15.21 10.42
N SER A 63 4.85 14.06 10.96
CA SER A 63 6.25 13.83 11.31
C SER A 63 7.06 13.42 10.08
N ILE A 64 7.95 14.31 9.62
CA ILE A 64 8.82 14.05 8.46
C ILE A 64 9.76 12.86 8.74
N VAL A 65 10.23 12.72 9.99
CA VAL A 65 11.17 11.67 10.39
C VAL A 65 10.54 10.28 10.30
N LEU A 66 9.33 10.09 10.85
CA LEU A 66 8.64 8.80 10.74
C LEU A 66 8.19 8.53 9.30
N GLY A 67 7.80 9.58 8.56
CA GLY A 67 7.52 9.47 7.13
C GLY A 67 8.73 8.97 6.34
N CYS A 68 9.91 9.55 6.55
CA CYS A 68 11.15 9.15 5.89
C CYS A 68 11.57 7.73 6.26
N PHE A 69 11.49 7.38 7.54
CA PHE A 69 11.78 6.02 8.00
C PHE A 69 10.89 4.98 7.31
N ASN A 70 9.57 5.23 7.26
CA ASN A 70 8.63 4.36 6.58
C ASN A 70 8.94 4.20 5.08
N THR A 71 9.33 5.28 4.41
CA THR A 71 9.73 5.22 2.99
C THR A 71 10.96 4.34 2.79
N VAL A 72 11.98 4.45 3.65
CA VAL A 72 13.17 3.60 3.59
C VAL A 72 12.79 2.12 3.79
N VAL A 73 11.95 1.83 4.78
CA VAL A 73 11.45 0.47 5.04
C VAL A 73 10.72 -0.10 3.82
N LEU A 74 9.86 0.68 3.18
CA LEU A 74 9.13 0.25 1.98
C LEU A 74 10.04 0.02 0.76
N ILE A 75 11.06 0.87 0.56
CA ILE A 75 12.04 0.67 -0.51
C ILE A 75 12.81 -0.63 -0.30
N LEU A 76 13.25 -0.89 0.94
CA LEU A 76 13.92 -2.14 1.29
C LEU A 76 12.99 -3.35 1.09
N SER A 77 11.72 -3.22 1.46
CA SER A 77 10.70 -4.26 1.26
C SER A 77 10.45 -4.55 -0.23
N SER A 78 10.46 -3.52 -1.07
CA SER A 78 10.34 -3.68 -2.52
C SER A 78 11.56 -4.40 -3.12
N LEU A 79 12.76 -4.06 -2.63
CA LEU A 79 13.99 -4.75 -3.02
C LEU A 79 13.96 -6.23 -2.63
N THR A 80 13.52 -6.58 -1.42
CA THR A 80 13.41 -7.99 -1.01
C THR A 80 12.40 -8.75 -1.87
N MET A 81 11.28 -8.14 -2.26
CA MET A 81 10.32 -8.75 -3.18
C MET A 81 10.92 -8.98 -4.58
N ALA A 82 11.64 -8.00 -5.14
CA ALA A 82 12.31 -8.15 -6.42
C ALA A 82 13.35 -9.29 -6.41
N LEU A 83 14.11 -9.41 -5.32
CA LEU A 83 15.04 -10.52 -5.10
C LEU A 83 14.33 -11.87 -4.97
N ALA A 84 13.14 -11.91 -4.37
CA ALA A 84 12.31 -13.12 -4.32
C ALA A 84 11.88 -13.58 -5.72
N VAL A 85 11.44 -12.64 -6.57
CA VAL A 85 11.08 -12.92 -7.97
C VAL A 85 12.30 -13.42 -8.76
N HIS A 86 13.46 -12.81 -8.58
CA HIS A 86 14.69 -13.26 -9.22
C HIS A 86 15.09 -14.68 -8.76
N ALA A 87 14.99 -14.97 -7.45
CA ALA A 87 15.21 -16.31 -6.92
C ALA A 87 14.20 -17.34 -7.47
N ALA A 88 12.96 -16.92 -7.75
CA ALA A 88 11.94 -17.75 -8.37
C ALA A 88 12.29 -18.12 -9.81
N GLN A 89 12.78 -17.15 -10.60
CA GLN A 89 13.29 -17.40 -11.95
C GLN A 89 14.48 -18.38 -11.96
N LEU A 90 15.32 -18.36 -10.92
CA LEU A 90 16.45 -19.29 -10.74
C LEU A 90 16.07 -20.63 -10.09
N GLY A 91 14.78 -20.85 -9.74
CA GLY A 91 14.31 -22.08 -9.09
C GLY A 91 14.81 -22.30 -7.66
N LYS A 92 15.35 -21.28 -6.99
CA LYS A 92 15.99 -21.39 -5.67
C LYS A 92 14.98 -21.27 -4.53
N LYS A 93 14.19 -22.32 -4.29
CA LYS A 93 13.08 -22.35 -3.31
C LYS A 93 13.41 -21.74 -1.93
N ARG A 94 14.55 -22.11 -1.33
CA ARG A 94 14.97 -21.59 -0.01
C ARG A 94 15.18 -20.07 -0.01
N GLN A 95 15.71 -19.52 -1.10
CA GLN A 95 15.91 -18.07 -1.23
C GLN A 95 14.58 -17.34 -1.45
N ILE A 96 13.66 -17.92 -2.22
CA ILE A 96 12.30 -17.37 -2.43
C ILE A 96 11.62 -17.18 -1.06
N THR A 97 11.49 -18.25 -0.27
CA THR A 97 10.83 -18.17 1.04
C THR A 97 11.54 -17.19 1.98
N GLY A 98 12.88 -17.19 2.00
CA GLY A 98 13.65 -16.26 2.83
C GLY A 98 13.38 -14.79 2.49
N PHE A 99 13.34 -14.44 1.20
CA PHE A 99 13.05 -13.09 0.75
C PHE A 99 11.58 -12.70 0.93
N LEU A 100 10.63 -13.63 0.73
CA LEU A 100 9.21 -13.38 0.98
C LEU A 100 8.93 -13.11 2.47
N VAL A 101 9.55 -13.87 3.38
CA VAL A 101 9.46 -13.62 4.82
C VAL A 101 10.08 -12.27 5.18
N ALA A 102 11.22 -11.90 4.59
CA ALA A 102 11.83 -10.59 4.82
C ALA A 102 10.91 -9.44 4.38
N THR A 103 10.28 -9.55 3.21
CA THR A 103 9.27 -8.60 2.71
C THR A 103 8.10 -8.48 3.70
N LEU A 104 7.59 -9.61 4.20
CA LEU A 104 6.47 -9.62 5.14
C LEU A 104 6.83 -8.94 6.48
N VAL A 105 8.03 -9.18 7.00
CA VAL A 105 8.52 -8.54 8.23
C VAL A 105 8.65 -7.03 8.03
N LEU A 106 9.27 -6.58 6.93
CA LEU A 106 9.43 -5.16 6.64
C LEU A 106 8.08 -4.46 6.44
N GLY A 107 7.15 -5.09 5.72
CA GLY A 107 5.76 -4.61 5.58
C GLY A 107 5.02 -4.52 6.92
N SER A 108 5.22 -5.50 7.81
CA SER A 108 4.62 -5.50 9.16
C SER A 108 5.19 -4.39 10.03
N VAL A 109 6.50 -4.11 9.94
CA VAL A 109 7.13 -2.97 10.64
C VAL A 109 6.54 -1.64 10.18
N PHE A 110 6.34 -1.47 8.87
CA PHE A 110 5.67 -0.30 8.31
C PHE A 110 4.25 -0.12 8.88
N LEU A 111 3.46 -1.20 8.88
CA LEU A 111 2.11 -1.17 9.47
C LEU A 111 2.16 -0.83 10.97
N GLY A 112 3.06 -1.43 11.74
CA GLY A 112 3.19 -1.19 13.18
C GLY A 112 3.51 0.27 13.50
N VAL A 113 4.47 0.88 12.79
CA VAL A 113 4.82 2.30 12.95
C VAL A 113 3.63 3.19 12.61
N LYS A 114 2.91 2.87 11.52
CA LYS A 114 1.74 3.64 11.11
C LYS A 114 0.56 3.50 12.07
N SER A 115 0.31 2.30 12.60
CA SER A 115 -0.71 2.07 13.62
C SER A 115 -0.41 2.84 14.91
N PHE A 116 0.86 2.93 15.31
CA PHE A 116 1.26 3.73 16.48
C PHE A 116 1.07 5.23 16.23
N GLU A 117 1.47 5.74 15.05
CA GLU A 117 1.25 7.15 14.67
C GLU A 117 -0.24 7.50 14.59
N TYR A 118 -1.07 6.57 14.09
CA TYR A 118 -2.52 6.68 14.11
C TYR A 118 -3.08 6.70 15.53
N ALA A 119 -2.70 5.74 16.38
CA ALA A 119 -3.19 5.64 17.75
C ALA A 119 -2.86 6.90 18.56
N HIS A 120 -1.66 7.46 18.39
CA HIS A 120 -1.28 8.73 19.01
C HIS A 120 -2.17 9.90 18.54
N LYS A 121 -2.44 10.00 17.24
CA LYS A 121 -3.35 11.02 16.66
C LYS A 121 -4.83 10.81 17.04
N PHE A 122 -5.24 9.56 17.29
CA PHE A 122 -6.56 9.22 17.84
C PHE A 122 -6.71 9.69 19.29
N HIS A 123 -5.66 9.57 20.10
CA HIS A 123 -5.63 10.08 21.46
C HIS A 123 -5.59 11.62 21.51
N GLU A 124 -5.02 12.28 20.51
CA GLU A 124 -4.98 13.75 20.37
C GLU A 124 -6.24 14.37 19.71
N HIS A 125 -7.32 13.61 19.50
CA HIS A 125 -8.62 14.09 18.98
C HIS A 125 -8.59 14.78 17.60
N MET A 126 -7.59 14.52 16.75
CA MET A 126 -7.45 15.08 15.40
C MET A 126 -8.21 14.29 14.32
N ILE A 127 -9.42 13.82 14.64
CA ILE A 127 -10.26 13.00 13.75
C ILE A 127 -11.40 13.85 13.23
N PRO A 128 -11.72 13.83 11.92
CA PRO A 128 -12.96 14.39 11.40
C PRO A 128 -14.16 13.64 12.03
N GLY A 129 -14.91 14.31 12.91
CA GLY A 129 -15.99 13.70 13.68
C GLY A 129 -16.55 14.63 14.76
N PRO A 130 -17.69 14.28 15.40
CA PRO A 130 -18.42 15.16 16.33
C PRO A 130 -17.67 15.53 17.63
N HIS A 131 -16.49 14.97 17.87
CA HIS A 131 -15.59 15.33 18.98
C HIS A 131 -14.29 16.00 18.48
N PHE A 132 -14.41 16.82 17.43
CA PHE A 132 -13.35 17.69 16.96
C PHE A 132 -13.09 18.78 18.01
N ASP A 133 -11.93 18.75 18.65
CA ASP A 133 -11.57 19.78 19.62
C ASP A 133 -11.25 21.08 18.88
N SER A 134 -12.20 22.01 18.92
CA SER A 134 -12.14 23.36 18.33
C SER A 134 -11.00 24.24 18.86
N ALA A 135 -10.17 23.74 19.77
CA ALA A 135 -9.10 24.50 20.42
C ALA A 135 -7.79 24.58 19.61
N HIS A 136 -7.54 23.69 18.64
CA HIS A 136 -6.21 23.56 17.99
C HIS A 136 -6.20 23.78 16.47
N VAL A 137 -7.37 23.98 15.85
CA VAL A 137 -7.48 24.09 14.38
C VAL A 137 -8.49 25.17 14.00
N SER A 138 -8.03 26.20 13.29
CA SER A 138 -8.79 27.43 13.04
C SER A 138 -9.86 27.33 11.93
N ASN A 139 -10.02 26.21 11.20
CA ASN A 139 -10.88 26.18 10.01
C ASN A 139 -11.39 24.78 9.60
N LYS A 140 -12.65 24.72 9.12
CA LYS A 140 -13.25 23.53 8.44
C LYS A 140 -12.39 22.97 7.29
N ALA A 141 -11.52 23.80 6.70
CA ALA A 141 -10.63 23.39 5.61
C ALA A 141 -9.50 22.43 6.06
N THR A 142 -9.08 22.47 7.33
CA THR A 142 -8.04 21.56 7.85
C THR A 142 -8.62 20.17 8.15
N GLU A 143 -9.92 20.09 8.47
CA GLU A 143 -10.67 18.83 8.57
C GLU A 143 -10.72 18.08 7.23
N ILE A 144 -10.83 18.82 6.12
CA ILE A 144 -10.77 18.25 4.77
C ILE A 144 -9.38 17.66 4.47
N PHE A 145 -8.31 18.34 4.90
CA PHE A 145 -6.94 17.80 4.77
C PHE A 145 -6.78 16.47 5.51
N PHE A 146 -7.22 16.39 6.78
CA PHE A 146 -7.15 15.14 7.54
C PHE A 146 -8.03 14.05 6.92
N SER A 147 -9.21 14.38 6.40
CA SER A 147 -10.08 13.42 5.70
C SER A 147 -9.38 12.77 4.51
N PHE A 148 -8.72 13.57 3.65
CA PHE A 148 -7.92 13.04 2.54
C PHE A 148 -6.70 12.24 3.02
N TYR A 149 -6.00 12.72 4.05
CA TYR A 149 -4.87 12.00 4.64
C TYR A 149 -5.28 10.60 5.11
N PHE A 150 -6.35 10.51 5.91
CA PHE A 150 -6.87 9.24 6.44
C PHE A 150 -7.41 8.33 5.34
N ALA A 151 -8.13 8.88 4.37
CA ALA A 151 -8.66 8.10 3.25
C ALA A 151 -7.54 7.50 2.38
N MET A 152 -6.58 8.31 1.95
CA MET A 152 -5.48 7.84 1.09
C MET A 152 -4.58 6.84 1.80
N THR A 153 -4.14 7.16 3.02
CA THR A 153 -3.21 6.29 3.76
C THR A 153 -3.92 5.06 4.35
N GLY A 154 -5.18 5.19 4.74
CA GLY A 154 -6.01 4.07 5.19
C GLY A 154 -6.30 3.07 4.08
N MET A 155 -6.72 3.53 2.89
CA MET A 155 -6.89 2.65 1.74
C MET A 155 -5.57 1.98 1.34
N HIS A 156 -4.46 2.71 1.37
CA HIS A 156 -3.14 2.12 1.10
C HIS A 156 -2.75 1.05 2.13
N ALA A 157 -3.06 1.26 3.42
CA ALA A 157 -2.84 0.26 4.45
C ALA A 157 -3.68 -1.01 4.23
N VAL A 158 -4.94 -0.87 3.80
CA VAL A 158 -5.79 -2.02 3.43
C VAL A 158 -5.17 -2.82 2.28
N HIS A 159 -4.66 -2.14 1.23
CA HIS A 159 -3.95 -2.79 0.13
C HIS A 159 -2.73 -3.59 0.61
N MET A 160 -1.94 -3.00 1.51
CA MET A 160 -0.78 -3.66 2.10
C MET A 160 -1.16 -4.92 2.91
N ILE A 161 -2.27 -4.88 3.65
CA ILE A 161 -2.76 -6.04 4.43
C ILE A 161 -3.19 -7.17 3.50
N ILE A 162 -3.94 -6.84 2.43
CA ILE A 162 -4.36 -7.83 1.43
C ILE A 162 -3.14 -8.45 0.75
N GLY A 163 -2.17 -7.61 0.36
CA GLY A 163 -0.90 -8.07 -0.21
C GLY A 163 -0.14 -9.01 0.74
N ALA A 164 -0.06 -8.67 2.02
CA ALA A 164 0.56 -9.52 3.04
C ALA A 164 -0.16 -10.87 3.19
N ALA A 165 -1.50 -10.89 3.18
CA ALA A 165 -2.27 -12.13 3.21
C ALA A 165 -1.98 -13.03 2.01
N ILE A 166 -1.89 -12.46 0.81
CA ILE A 166 -1.51 -13.19 -0.41
C ILE A 166 -0.08 -13.75 -0.28
N LEU A 167 0.87 -12.96 0.22
CA LEU A 167 2.24 -13.43 0.46
C LEU A 167 2.30 -14.59 1.45
N ILE A 168 1.49 -14.56 2.51
CA ILE A 168 1.40 -15.68 3.47
C ILE A 168 0.91 -16.94 2.75
N VAL A 169 -0.15 -16.83 1.94
CA VAL A 169 -0.68 -17.96 1.17
C VAL A 169 0.36 -18.51 0.18
N LEU A 170 1.21 -17.65 -0.41
CA LEU A 170 2.31 -18.09 -1.30
C LEU A 170 3.47 -18.77 -0.57
N ILE A 171 3.67 -18.46 0.72
CA ILE A 171 4.72 -19.07 1.54
C ILE A 171 4.31 -20.47 2.04
N LEU A 172 3.02 -20.67 2.30
CA LEU A 172 2.43 -21.93 2.76
C LEU A 172 2.42 -22.99 1.66
#